data_AF-A0A7M7IJ73-F1
#
_entry.id   AF-A0A7M7IJ73-F1
#
_cell.length_a   1.000
_cell.length_b   1.000
_cell.length_c   1.000
_cell.angle_alpha   90.00
_cell.angle_beta   90.00
_cell.angle_gamma   90.00
#
_symmetry.space_group_name_H-M   'P 1'
#
loop_
_entity.id
_entity.type
_entity.pdbx_description
1 polymer ?
#
loop_
_entity_poly.entity_id
_entity_poly.type
_entity_poly.pdbx_seq_one_letter_code
_entity_poly.pdbx_strand_id
1 'polypeptide(L)'
;MSLYGRSQYGVKMRININFHSMMELHKRRKALTECETRYYMKQILDGVNYLHQNKIIHRDLKLGNLFLSDDLQVKIGDFGLATRLEHEGERKKTVCGTPNYIAPEILTKAGHSYEVDIWSIGCIMYTLLVGKPPFETSSLKETYARIKQVQYKIPTHINTIAMNMISNMLQGNPSKRPSITKLMKDPFFTCGFMPLSLPLSCLTMAPRLDMLEMHNQRKPLSEMNTNVGGEGQDFVFRVPNSPVRKTKPADAISEVQKLNLDIRKMLQTLREQLSAVLKAKPSRETTSSADEMTDPAAQPVVWISKWVDYSDKYGFGYQLSDDGVGVMFNDGTRLIMLANCFNIHYINREGNELYYTVKEYPSELEKKMRLMNFFLKYMKEHLMKAGCSFAVKPCDAMSRIPYMHQWFRTQSAVVMQLTNGTVQINFLDHTKIIMCPLMAAVTYIDTEKNFRTYRFQTIQENGCCKGLAKNLAYAHEKLVLMLSNPQTR
;
A
#
# COMPACT_ATOMS: atom_id res chain seq x y z
N MET A 1 -17.49 12.42 2.62
CA MET A 1 -17.98 13.80 2.77
C MET A 1 -18.62 14.18 1.45
N SER A 2 -19.95 14.36 1.42
CA SER A 2 -20.70 14.63 0.19
C SER A 2 -20.56 16.11 -0.17
N LEU A 3 -19.84 16.42 -1.26
CA LEU A 3 -19.81 17.78 -1.80
C LEU A 3 -20.95 17.93 -2.82
N TYR A 4 -21.95 18.72 -2.46
CA TYR A 4 -23.08 19.08 -3.32
C TYR A 4 -22.74 20.35 -4.10
N GLY A 5 -22.52 20.23 -5.41
CA GLY A 5 -22.54 21.35 -6.36
C GLY A 5 -23.70 21.18 -7.34
N ARG A 6 -24.67 22.11 -7.33
CA ARG A 6 -25.78 22.14 -8.30
C ARG A 6 -25.27 22.64 -9.66
N SER A 7 -25.54 21.88 -10.72
CA SER A 7 -25.55 22.37 -12.11
C SER A 7 -26.97 22.25 -12.68
N GLN A 8 -27.38 23.23 -13.48
CA GLN A 8 -28.75 23.51 -13.93
C GLN A 8 -29.34 22.54 -14.97
N TYR A 9 -28.64 21.46 -15.34
CA TYR A 9 -29.15 20.48 -16.30
C TYR A 9 -29.21 19.09 -15.64
N GLY A 10 -30.44 18.65 -15.38
CA GLY A 10 -30.80 17.49 -14.57
C GLY A 10 -30.45 16.12 -15.16
N VAL A 11 -29.17 15.84 -15.37
CA VAL A 11 -28.65 14.47 -15.50
C VAL A 11 -27.91 14.13 -14.22
N LYS A 12 -28.57 13.40 -13.32
CA LYS A 12 -27.96 12.78 -12.13
C LYS A 12 -27.01 11.66 -12.57
N MET A 13 -25.81 12.03 -12.98
CA MET A 13 -24.69 11.08 -13.06
C MET A 13 -24.18 10.85 -11.64
N ARG A 14 -24.69 9.79 -11.00
CA ARG A 14 -24.15 9.27 -9.74
C ARG A 14 -22.84 8.54 -10.07
N ILE A 15 -21.77 9.32 -10.25
CA ILE A 15 -20.43 8.77 -10.44
C ILE A 15 -19.95 8.29 -9.07
N ASN A 16 -20.19 7.01 -8.78
CA ASN A 16 -19.73 6.33 -7.58
C ASN A 16 -18.24 5.97 -7.76
N ILE A 17 -17.35 6.97 -7.75
CA ILE A 17 -15.90 6.76 -7.71
C ILE A 17 -15.43 7.07 -6.29
N ASN A 18 -15.08 6.02 -5.55
CA ASN A 18 -14.51 6.13 -4.20
C ASN A 18 -13.06 6.63 -4.29
N PHE A 19 -12.87 7.93 -4.51
CA PHE A 19 -11.54 8.53 -4.38
C PHE A 19 -11.04 8.42 -2.93
N HIS A 20 -10.03 7.59 -2.69
CA HIS A 20 -9.30 7.60 -1.42
C HIS A 20 -8.37 8.82 -1.38
N SER A 21 -8.43 9.63 -0.32
CA SER A 21 -7.46 10.73 -0.16
C SER A 21 -6.06 10.19 0.16
N MET A 22 -5.01 10.89 -0.25
CA MET A 22 -3.63 10.57 0.16
C MET A 22 -3.47 10.66 1.69
N MET A 23 -4.33 11.40 2.39
CA MET A 23 -4.40 11.39 3.86
C MET A 23 -4.76 9.99 4.40
N GLU A 24 -5.65 9.27 3.73
CA GLU A 24 -6.02 7.92 4.12
C GLU A 24 -4.88 6.92 3.88
N LEU A 25 -4.22 7.02 2.72
CA LEU A 25 -2.98 6.30 2.43
C LEU A 25 -1.93 6.53 3.53
N HIS A 26 -1.67 7.79 3.87
CA HIS A 26 -0.72 8.18 4.90
C HIS A 26 -1.10 7.65 6.30
N LYS A 27 -2.38 7.74 6.69
CA LYS A 27 -2.85 7.19 7.97
C LYS A 27 -2.56 5.70 8.10
N ARG A 28 -2.70 4.94 7.00
CA ARG A 28 -2.47 3.49 6.92
C ARG A 28 -0.99 3.14 6.88
N ARG A 29 -0.22 3.76 5.98
CA ARG A 29 1.20 3.41 5.70
C ARG A 29 2.19 4.07 6.65
N LYS A 30 1.79 5.18 7.28
CA LYS A 30 2.65 6.14 7.99
C LYS A 30 3.68 6.81 7.10
N ALA A 31 4.61 6.06 6.51
CA ALA A 31 5.62 6.55 5.58
C ALA A 31 5.61 5.73 4.28
N LEU A 32 5.98 6.38 3.17
CA LEU A 32 6.13 5.78 1.85
C LEU A 32 7.61 5.65 1.49
N THR A 33 7.89 4.75 0.56
CA THR A 33 9.23 4.64 -0.04
C THR A 33 9.52 5.83 -0.95
N GLU A 34 10.80 6.05 -1.27
CA GLU A 34 11.18 7.12 -2.20
C GLU A 34 10.60 6.93 -3.60
N CYS A 35 10.51 5.69 -4.09
CA CYS A 35 9.95 5.42 -5.41
C CYS A 35 8.45 5.77 -5.50
N GLU A 36 7.66 5.42 -4.47
CA GLU A 36 6.27 5.83 -4.36
C GLU A 36 6.15 7.36 -4.26
N THR A 37 7.02 7.96 -3.45
CA THR A 37 7.04 9.41 -3.28
C THR A 37 7.37 10.11 -4.60
N ARG A 38 8.36 9.64 -5.38
CA ARG A 38 8.66 10.16 -6.73
C ARG A 38 7.43 10.12 -7.62
N TYR A 39 6.75 8.97 -7.67
CA TYR A 39 5.56 8.77 -8.49
C TYR A 39 4.43 9.76 -8.17
N TYR A 40 4.07 9.90 -6.88
CA TYR A 40 3.03 10.84 -6.48
C TYR A 40 3.46 12.29 -6.64
N MET A 41 4.70 12.62 -6.24
CA MET A 41 5.22 13.99 -6.31
C MET A 41 5.30 14.50 -7.74
N LYS A 42 5.65 13.63 -8.70
CA LYS A 42 5.66 14.00 -10.13
C LYS A 42 4.28 14.45 -10.59
N GLN A 43 3.23 13.66 -10.30
CA GLN A 43 1.86 14.00 -10.66
C GLN A 43 1.33 15.23 -9.93
N ILE A 44 1.68 15.42 -8.65
CA ILE A 44 1.33 16.63 -7.89
C ILE A 44 1.96 17.86 -8.55
N LEU A 45 3.25 17.80 -8.90
CA LEU A 45 3.92 18.89 -9.61
C LEU A 45 3.30 19.14 -10.98
N ASP A 46 2.96 18.10 -11.75
CA ASP A 46 2.30 18.24 -13.06
C ASP A 46 0.94 18.95 -12.93
N GLY A 47 0.12 18.54 -11.95
CA GLY A 47 -1.17 19.16 -11.68
C GLY A 47 -1.06 20.61 -11.19
N VAL A 48 -0.11 20.92 -10.31
CA VAL A 48 0.11 22.30 -9.83
C VAL A 48 0.72 23.18 -10.91
N ASN A 49 1.59 22.65 -11.77
CA ASN A 49 2.12 23.37 -12.93
C ASN A 49 0.97 23.85 -13.83
N TYR A 50 0.00 22.97 -14.09
CA TYR A 50 -1.19 23.32 -14.86
C TYR A 50 -1.99 24.45 -14.19
N LEU A 51 -2.18 24.42 -12.87
CA LEU A 51 -2.86 25.50 -12.14
C LEU A 51 -2.10 26.82 -12.28
N HIS A 52 -0.78 26.81 -12.06
CA HIS A 52 0.06 28.00 -12.13
C HIS A 52 0.10 28.60 -13.54
N GLN A 53 0.15 27.77 -14.59
CA GLN A 53 0.03 28.21 -15.99
C GLN A 53 -1.31 28.89 -16.30
N ASN A 54 -2.38 28.47 -15.63
CA ASN A 54 -3.70 29.10 -15.72
C ASN A 54 -3.88 30.29 -14.76
N LYS A 55 -2.80 30.74 -14.11
CA LYS A 55 -2.77 31.82 -13.11
C LYS A 55 -3.60 31.51 -11.86
N ILE A 56 -3.76 30.24 -11.52
CA ILE A 56 -4.52 29.77 -10.35
C ILE A 56 -3.53 29.37 -9.25
N ILE A 57 -3.75 29.88 -8.04
CA ILE A 57 -3.04 29.46 -6.83
C ILE A 57 -4.02 28.66 -5.97
N HIS A 58 -3.61 27.50 -5.47
CA HIS A 58 -4.50 26.64 -4.69
C HIS A 58 -4.62 27.06 -3.23
N ARG A 59 -3.51 27.40 -2.56
CA ARG A 59 -3.43 27.91 -1.17
C ARG A 59 -3.89 26.96 -0.04
N ASP A 60 -4.29 25.73 -0.35
CA ASP A 60 -4.64 24.71 0.65
C ASP A 60 -4.26 23.30 0.17
N LEU A 61 -3.09 23.19 -0.46
CA LEU A 61 -2.52 21.88 -0.80
C LEU A 61 -2.16 21.12 0.48
N LYS A 62 -2.76 19.94 0.63
CA LYS A 62 -2.55 19.01 1.75
C LYS A 62 -2.94 17.61 1.33
N LEU A 63 -2.49 16.61 2.07
CA LEU A 63 -2.83 15.20 1.80
C LEU A 63 -4.35 14.93 1.75
N GLY A 64 -5.16 15.73 2.45
CA GLY A 64 -6.62 15.62 2.43
C GLY A 64 -7.28 16.11 1.13
N ASN A 65 -6.59 16.95 0.36
CA ASN A 65 -7.07 17.56 -0.88
C ASN A 65 -6.41 16.94 -2.12
N LEU A 66 -5.62 15.88 -1.92
CA LEU A 66 -5.04 15.05 -2.97
C LEU A 66 -5.76 13.70 -2.96
N PHE A 67 -6.43 13.39 -4.06
CA PHE A 67 -7.28 12.21 -4.22
C PHE A 67 -6.61 11.20 -5.14
N LEU A 68 -6.75 9.92 -4.84
CA LEU A 68 -6.21 8.83 -5.66
C LEU A 68 -7.34 8.14 -6.41
N SER A 69 -7.20 8.01 -7.72
CA SER A 69 -8.06 7.16 -8.55
C SER A 69 -7.81 5.67 -8.30
N ASP A 70 -8.63 4.82 -8.92
CA ASP A 70 -8.45 3.35 -8.89
C ASP A 70 -7.10 2.90 -9.50
N ASP A 71 -6.47 3.75 -10.33
CA ASP A 71 -5.14 3.51 -10.91
C ASP A 71 -4.02 4.26 -10.15
N LEU A 72 -4.31 4.70 -8.92
CA LEU A 72 -3.42 5.49 -8.08
C LEU A 72 -2.90 6.78 -8.73
N GLN A 73 -3.69 7.36 -9.63
CA GLN A 73 -3.39 8.68 -10.20
C GLN A 73 -3.86 9.77 -9.24
N VAL A 74 -3.03 10.78 -9.05
CA VAL A 74 -3.31 11.93 -8.17
C VAL A 74 -4.25 12.89 -8.90
N LYS A 75 -5.36 13.24 -8.23
CA LYS A 75 -6.25 14.32 -8.61
C LYS A 75 -6.26 15.37 -7.51
N ILE A 76 -5.95 16.61 -7.88
CA ILE A 76 -6.00 17.75 -6.98
C ILE A 76 -7.46 18.21 -6.88
N GLY A 77 -7.97 18.36 -5.66
CA GLY A 77 -9.35 18.79 -5.42
C GLY A 77 -9.45 19.85 -4.31
N ASP A 78 -10.68 20.25 -4.01
CA ASP A 78 -11.00 21.31 -3.02
C ASP A 78 -10.37 22.68 -3.32
N PHE A 79 -10.95 23.36 -4.31
CA PHE A 79 -10.57 24.71 -4.73
C PHE A 79 -11.27 25.81 -3.91
N GLY A 80 -11.84 25.50 -2.74
CA GLY A 80 -12.61 26.48 -1.94
C GLY A 80 -11.79 27.68 -1.47
N LEU A 81 -10.47 27.52 -1.37
CA LEU A 81 -9.52 28.59 -1.07
C LEU A 81 -8.66 29.00 -2.26
N ALA A 82 -8.89 28.42 -3.45
CA ALA A 82 -8.14 28.77 -4.63
C ALA A 82 -8.48 30.18 -5.13
N THR A 83 -7.57 30.81 -5.83
CA THR A 83 -7.81 32.15 -6.41
C THR A 83 -7.02 32.31 -7.69
N ARG A 84 -7.55 33.11 -8.61
CA ARG A 84 -6.86 33.49 -9.83
C ARG A 84 -6.12 34.81 -9.60
N LEU A 85 -4.90 34.91 -10.11
CA LEU A 85 -4.20 36.19 -10.22
C LEU A 85 -4.69 36.91 -11.48
N GLU A 86 -5.11 38.16 -11.31
CA GLU A 86 -5.63 39.00 -12.40
C GLU A 86 -4.48 39.60 -13.22
N HIS A 87 -3.38 39.96 -12.55
CA HIS A 87 -2.18 40.53 -13.17
C HIS A 87 -0.90 39.86 -12.65
N GLU A 88 0.16 39.87 -13.48
CA GLU A 88 1.46 39.35 -13.05
C GLU A 88 2.03 40.19 -11.91
N GLY A 89 2.57 39.51 -10.88
CA GLY A 89 3.09 40.16 -9.67
C GLY A 89 2.05 40.43 -8.58
N GLU A 90 0.76 40.11 -8.80
CA GLU A 90 -0.27 40.26 -7.77
C GLU A 90 0.03 39.35 -6.56
N ARG A 91 -0.08 39.92 -5.35
CA ARG A 91 0.08 39.21 -4.08
C ARG A 91 -1.16 39.34 -3.21
N LYS A 92 -1.75 38.21 -2.80
CA LYS A 92 -2.91 38.16 -1.92
C LYS A 92 -2.48 38.31 -0.46
N LYS A 93 -3.28 38.98 0.38
CA LYS A 93 -2.95 39.22 1.82
C LYS A 93 -3.81 38.42 2.81
N THR A 94 -4.77 37.63 2.31
CA THR A 94 -5.71 36.85 3.13
C THR A 94 -4.99 35.72 3.88
N VAL A 95 -5.23 35.60 5.17
CA VAL A 95 -4.72 34.46 5.96
C VAL A 95 -5.66 33.28 5.75
N CYS A 96 -5.17 32.21 5.10
CA CYS A 96 -5.94 31.01 4.80
C CYS A 96 -5.01 29.78 4.71
N GLY A 97 -5.59 28.59 4.65
CA GLY A 97 -4.88 27.31 4.56
C GLY A 97 -4.82 26.54 5.88
N THR A 98 -4.37 25.30 5.80
CA THR A 98 -4.34 24.36 6.94
C THR A 98 -3.06 24.54 7.78
N PRO A 99 -3.12 24.57 9.14
CA PRO A 99 -1.99 24.94 10.00
C PRO A 99 -0.67 24.19 9.76
N ASN A 100 -0.71 22.90 9.40
CA ASN A 100 0.51 22.09 9.17
C ASN A 100 1.13 22.26 7.77
N TYR A 101 0.46 22.99 6.88
CA TYR A 101 0.86 23.15 5.46
C TYR A 101 0.95 24.62 5.04
N ILE A 102 0.62 25.55 5.93
CA ILE A 102 0.62 26.99 5.68
C ILE A 102 2.05 27.56 5.60
N ALA A 103 2.28 28.44 4.64
CA ALA A 103 3.57 29.09 4.44
C ALA A 103 3.79 30.27 5.41
N PRO A 104 5.03 30.58 5.81
CA PRO A 104 5.32 31.62 6.81
C PRO A 104 4.85 33.02 6.39
N GLU A 105 4.90 33.35 5.09
CA GLU A 105 4.49 34.65 4.55
C GLU A 105 2.97 34.89 4.62
N ILE A 106 2.16 33.82 4.70
CA ILE A 106 0.71 33.94 4.92
C ILE A 106 0.46 34.37 6.38
N LEU A 107 1.22 33.82 7.33
CA LEU A 107 1.11 34.16 8.76
C LEU A 107 1.57 35.59 9.07
N THR A 108 2.53 36.12 8.30
CA THR A 108 3.04 37.49 8.47
C THR A 108 2.28 38.52 7.64
N LYS A 109 1.28 38.10 6.86
CA LYS A 109 0.51 38.96 5.94
C LYS A 109 1.38 39.75 4.95
N ALA A 110 2.56 39.23 4.61
CA ALA A 110 3.53 39.87 3.71
C ALA A 110 3.09 39.85 2.23
N GLY A 111 1.94 39.24 1.93
CA GLY A 111 1.47 39.02 0.57
C GLY A 111 2.03 37.71 0.00
N HIS A 112 1.19 36.92 -0.67
CA HIS A 112 1.56 35.64 -1.23
C HIS A 112 1.09 35.44 -2.68
N SER A 113 1.84 34.64 -3.43
CA SER A 113 1.55 34.23 -4.81
C SER A 113 1.77 32.72 -4.95
N TYR A 114 2.25 32.23 -6.10
CA TYR A 114 2.48 30.82 -6.42
C TYR A 114 3.40 30.08 -5.42
N GLU A 115 4.29 30.79 -4.72
CA GLU A 115 5.32 30.19 -3.87
C GLU A 115 4.76 29.46 -2.64
N VAL A 116 3.52 29.79 -2.22
CA VAL A 116 2.87 29.12 -1.09
C VAL A 116 2.52 27.68 -1.41
N ASP A 117 2.14 27.40 -2.66
CA ASP A 117 1.87 26.04 -3.10
C ASP A 117 3.16 25.22 -3.08
N ILE A 118 4.31 25.81 -3.44
CA ILE A 118 5.64 25.16 -3.36
C ILE A 118 5.98 24.74 -1.93
N TRP A 119 5.71 25.62 -0.96
CA TRP A 119 5.90 25.30 0.45
C TRP A 119 5.02 24.13 0.89
N SER A 120 3.72 24.18 0.56
CA SER A 120 2.78 23.11 0.91
C SER A 120 3.17 21.77 0.27
N ILE A 121 3.68 21.77 -0.97
CA ILE A 121 4.24 20.59 -1.65
C ILE A 121 5.47 20.06 -0.89
N GLY A 122 6.34 20.93 -0.38
CA GLY A 122 7.45 20.54 0.50
C GLY A 122 6.99 19.86 1.79
N CYS A 123 5.95 20.40 2.44
CA CYS A 123 5.34 19.77 3.60
C CYS A 123 4.75 18.39 3.27
N ILE A 124 4.09 18.25 2.11
CA ILE A 124 3.54 16.99 1.62
C ILE A 124 4.66 15.96 1.43
N MET A 125 5.72 16.32 0.69
CA MET A 125 6.85 15.42 0.43
C MET A 125 7.51 14.95 1.73
N TYR A 126 7.78 15.88 2.65
CA TYR A 126 8.31 15.55 3.97
C TYR A 126 7.39 14.57 4.71
N THR A 127 6.08 14.83 4.70
CA THR A 127 5.10 13.99 5.42
C THR A 127 5.01 12.59 4.84
N LEU A 128 5.09 12.44 3.51
CA LEU A 128 5.08 11.14 2.85
C LEU A 128 6.33 10.32 3.20
N LEU A 129 7.50 10.94 3.27
CA LEU A 129 8.77 10.24 3.55
C LEU A 129 9.01 9.99 5.04
N VAL A 130 8.73 10.97 5.89
CA VAL A 130 9.04 10.93 7.33
C VAL A 130 7.89 10.35 8.16
N GLY A 131 6.67 10.44 7.65
CA GLY A 131 5.47 9.91 8.28
C GLY A 131 4.80 10.82 9.32
N LYS A 132 5.23 12.08 9.41
CA LYS A 132 4.57 13.15 10.18
C LYS A 132 4.86 14.51 9.52
N PRO A 133 4.05 15.56 9.76
CA PRO A 133 4.32 16.89 9.23
C PRO A 133 5.61 17.51 9.81
N PRO A 134 6.29 18.41 9.07
CA PRO A 134 7.59 18.97 9.46
C PRO A 134 7.52 19.87 10.72
N PHE A 135 6.42 20.61 10.89
CA PHE A 135 6.28 21.62 11.94
C PHE A 135 5.28 21.23 13.05
N GLU A 136 4.75 20.01 13.02
CA GLU A 136 3.72 19.56 13.97
C GLU A 136 4.23 19.60 15.42
N THR A 137 3.41 20.15 16.31
CA THR A 137 3.63 20.28 17.76
C THR A 137 2.33 20.07 18.53
N SER A 138 2.40 20.01 19.86
CA SER A 138 1.22 19.87 20.73
C SER A 138 0.34 21.11 20.78
N SER A 139 0.88 22.30 20.44
CA SER A 139 0.10 23.54 20.37
C SER A 139 0.24 24.25 19.02
N LEU A 140 -0.86 24.83 18.53
CA LEU A 140 -0.88 25.62 17.28
C LEU A 140 0.06 26.84 17.35
N LYS A 141 0.19 27.46 18.53
CA LYS A 141 1.07 28.61 18.74
C LYS A 141 2.54 28.22 18.51
N GLU A 142 2.96 27.06 19.00
CA GLU A 142 4.30 26.53 18.78
C GLU A 142 4.51 26.10 17.32
N THR A 143 3.49 25.50 16.68
CA THR A 143 3.53 25.13 15.26
C THR A 143 3.81 26.37 14.40
N TYR A 144 3.09 27.46 14.64
CA TYR A 144 3.31 28.74 13.94
C TYR A 144 4.67 29.36 14.25
N ALA A 145 5.19 29.21 15.48
CA ALA A 145 6.53 29.67 15.81
C ALA A 145 7.60 28.91 15.00
N ARG A 146 7.48 27.57 14.91
CA ARG A 146 8.39 26.73 14.11
C ARG A 146 8.30 27.02 12.62
N ILE A 147 7.10 27.26 12.09
CA ILE A 147 6.91 27.66 10.68
C ILE A 147 7.64 28.97 10.39
N LYS A 148 7.46 29.99 11.23
CA LYS A 148 8.12 31.30 11.06
C LYS A 148 9.64 31.21 11.13
N GLN A 149 10.17 30.29 11.94
CA GLN A 149 11.61 30.05 12.10
C GLN A 149 12.15 28.99 11.14
N VAL A 150 11.30 28.36 10.33
CA VAL A 150 11.66 27.24 9.43
C VAL A 150 12.35 26.11 10.21
N GLN A 151 11.85 25.80 11.41
CA GLN A 151 12.48 24.85 12.31
C GLN A 151 11.83 23.46 12.19
N TYR A 152 12.53 22.53 11.54
CA TYR A 152 12.14 21.12 11.42
C TYR A 152 13.39 20.21 11.37
N LYS A 153 13.22 18.90 11.51
CA LYS A 153 14.34 17.92 11.55
C LYS A 153 14.14 16.83 10.51
N ILE A 154 15.08 16.65 9.60
CA ILE A 154 15.07 15.54 8.65
C ILE A 154 15.82 14.35 9.26
N PRO A 155 15.20 13.16 9.38
CA PRO A 155 15.88 11.97 9.88
C PRO A 155 17.04 11.51 8.99
N THR A 156 18.06 10.90 9.60
CA THR A 156 19.27 10.42 8.90
C THR A 156 19.04 9.26 7.92
N HIS A 157 17.88 8.60 7.96
CA HIS A 157 17.54 7.52 7.04
C HIS A 157 16.97 8.01 5.71
N ILE A 158 16.70 9.32 5.57
CA ILE A 158 16.23 9.92 4.32
C ILE A 158 17.44 10.23 3.44
N ASN A 159 17.36 9.86 2.14
CA ASN A 159 18.42 10.14 1.18
C ASN A 159 18.68 11.65 1.08
N THR A 160 19.96 12.00 0.99
CA THR A 160 20.46 13.37 0.80
C THR A 160 19.80 14.08 -0.38
N ILE A 161 19.49 13.35 -1.47
CA ILE A 161 18.80 13.92 -2.63
C ILE A 161 17.38 14.39 -2.27
N ALA A 162 16.61 13.53 -1.60
CA ALA A 162 15.26 13.88 -1.15
C ALA A 162 15.29 15.01 -0.10
N MET A 163 16.27 14.96 0.81
CA MET A 163 16.52 15.99 1.81
C MET A 163 16.78 17.36 1.18
N ASN A 164 17.59 17.42 0.12
CA ASN A 164 17.91 18.65 -0.60
C ASN A 164 16.66 19.24 -1.27
N MET A 165 15.86 18.40 -1.94
CA MET A 165 14.62 18.85 -2.59
C MET A 165 13.62 19.43 -1.57
N ILE A 166 13.42 18.74 -0.43
CA ILE A 166 12.60 19.25 0.69
C ILE A 166 13.13 20.61 1.18
N SER A 167 14.45 20.71 1.41
CA SER A 167 15.07 21.93 1.91
C SER A 167 14.94 23.11 0.93
N ASN A 168 14.97 22.85 -0.38
CA ASN A 168 14.78 23.86 -1.41
C ASN A 168 13.33 24.40 -1.45
N MET A 169 12.33 23.54 -1.17
CA MET A 169 10.93 23.95 -1.11
C MET A 169 10.58 24.66 0.21
N LEU A 170 11.12 24.19 1.34
CA LEU A 170 10.86 24.74 2.67
C LEU A 170 11.79 25.91 3.02
N GLN A 171 11.86 26.91 2.13
CA GLN A 171 12.60 28.15 2.37
C GLN A 171 11.69 29.22 2.99
N GLY A 172 12.17 29.91 4.04
CA GLY A 172 11.43 30.98 4.70
C GLY A 172 11.20 32.19 3.80
N ASN A 173 12.17 32.51 2.93
CA ASN A 173 12.00 33.52 1.89
C ASN A 173 11.32 32.89 0.64
N PRO A 174 10.12 33.35 0.23
CA PRO A 174 9.41 32.81 -0.93
C PRO A 174 10.23 32.85 -2.22
N SER A 175 11.01 33.91 -2.45
CA SER A 175 11.79 34.08 -3.67
C SER A 175 12.97 33.10 -3.80
N LYS A 176 13.36 32.42 -2.71
CA LYS A 176 14.37 31.37 -2.74
C LYS A 176 13.80 30.00 -3.14
N ARG A 177 12.47 29.85 -3.13
CA ARG A 177 11.82 28.59 -3.51
C ARG A 177 11.91 28.44 -5.04
N PRO A 178 12.25 27.25 -5.56
CA PRO A 178 12.30 27.00 -6.99
C PRO A 178 10.88 27.01 -7.59
N SER A 179 10.79 27.37 -8.87
CA SER A 179 9.55 27.19 -9.64
C SER A 179 9.25 25.71 -9.88
N ILE A 180 7.99 25.37 -10.16
CA ILE A 180 7.58 23.99 -10.50
C ILE A 180 8.42 23.43 -11.66
N THR A 181 8.65 24.22 -12.71
CA THR A 181 9.47 23.81 -13.87
C THR A 181 10.90 23.43 -13.48
N LYS A 182 11.47 24.11 -12.47
CA LYS A 182 12.80 23.79 -11.94
C LYS A 182 12.75 22.53 -11.06
N LEU A 183 11.73 22.38 -10.23
CA LEU A 183 11.53 21.19 -9.39
C LEU A 183 11.34 19.90 -10.19
N MET A 184 10.66 19.97 -11.33
CA MET A 184 10.50 18.79 -12.20
C MET A 184 11.82 18.26 -12.77
N LYS A 185 12.88 19.07 -12.77
CA LYS A 185 14.23 18.70 -13.22
C LYS A 185 15.15 18.35 -12.05
N ASP A 186 14.63 18.28 -10.83
CA ASP A 186 15.42 18.00 -9.63
C ASP A 186 16.01 16.57 -9.69
N PRO A 187 17.25 16.37 -9.18
CA PRO A 187 17.85 15.05 -9.06
C PRO A 187 16.97 14.01 -8.37
N PHE A 188 16.02 14.41 -7.53
CA PHE A 188 15.07 13.47 -6.94
C PHE A 188 14.27 12.68 -7.98
N PHE A 189 13.95 13.25 -9.15
CA PHE A 189 13.23 12.54 -10.21
C PHE A 189 14.13 11.84 -11.23
N THR A 190 15.40 12.25 -11.34
CA THR A 190 16.35 11.69 -12.33
C THR A 190 17.33 10.69 -11.72
N CYS A 191 17.63 10.82 -10.43
CA CYS A 191 18.51 9.93 -9.68
C CYS A 191 17.68 8.96 -8.82
N GLY A 192 17.34 7.82 -9.42
CA GLY A 192 16.64 6.73 -8.76
C GLY A 192 15.48 6.20 -9.59
N PHE A 193 14.96 5.05 -9.18
CA PHE A 193 13.83 4.45 -9.86
C PHE A 193 12.52 5.24 -9.62
N MET A 194 11.81 5.57 -10.70
CA MET A 194 10.47 6.15 -10.70
C MET A 194 9.53 5.22 -11.47
N PRO A 195 8.49 4.65 -10.82
CA PRO A 195 7.55 3.79 -11.50
C PRO A 195 6.68 4.57 -12.49
N LEU A 196 6.25 3.91 -13.57
CA LEU A 196 5.24 4.45 -14.49
C LEU A 196 3.81 4.27 -13.96
N SER A 197 3.60 3.28 -13.10
CA SER A 197 2.35 3.00 -12.39
C SER A 197 2.65 2.36 -11.03
N LEU A 198 1.74 2.53 -10.08
CA LEU A 198 1.80 1.84 -8.79
C LEU A 198 0.65 0.82 -8.66
N PRO A 199 0.90 -0.33 -8.02
CA PRO A 199 -0.15 -1.27 -7.68
C PRO A 199 -1.14 -0.69 -6.68
N LEU A 200 -2.43 -1.05 -6.80
CA LEU A 200 -3.42 -0.81 -5.75
C LEU A 200 -2.99 -1.33 -4.36
N SER A 201 -2.15 -2.36 -4.29
CA SER A 201 -1.60 -2.83 -3.01
C SER A 201 -0.79 -1.76 -2.28
N CYS A 202 -0.21 -0.78 -2.99
CA CYS A 202 0.51 0.37 -2.42
C CYS A 202 -0.35 1.22 -1.47
N LEU A 203 -1.68 1.12 -1.57
CA LEU A 203 -2.61 1.70 -0.59
C LEU A 203 -2.42 1.15 0.83
N THR A 204 -1.76 0.00 0.96
CA THR A 204 -1.68 -0.76 2.21
C THR A 204 -0.28 -1.30 2.52
N MET A 205 0.54 -1.59 1.52
CA MET A 205 1.89 -2.17 1.66
C MET A 205 2.94 -1.48 0.77
N ALA A 206 4.23 -1.62 1.10
CA ALA A 206 5.30 -1.04 0.26
C ALA A 206 5.48 -1.88 -1.02
N PRO A 207 5.85 -1.26 -2.16
CA PRO A 207 6.23 -2.00 -3.36
C PRO A 207 7.60 -2.67 -3.19
N ARG A 208 7.86 -3.74 -3.96
CA ARG A 208 9.17 -4.40 -4.06
C ARG A 208 10.05 -3.68 -5.09
N LEU A 209 11.16 -3.10 -4.62
CA LEU A 209 12.08 -2.30 -5.45
C LEU A 209 12.88 -3.18 -6.44
N ASP A 210 13.14 -4.42 -6.05
CA ASP A 210 13.82 -5.48 -6.80
C ASP A 210 13.12 -5.85 -8.13
N MET A 211 11.79 -5.83 -8.19
CA MET A 211 11.01 -6.12 -9.41
C MET A 211 10.79 -4.88 -10.29
N LEU A 212 10.96 -3.69 -9.71
CA LEU A 212 10.81 -2.40 -10.37
C LEU A 212 11.99 -2.11 -11.33
N GLU A 213 13.20 -2.53 -10.97
CA GLU A 213 14.39 -2.36 -11.83
C GLU A 213 14.40 -3.29 -13.06
N MET A 214 13.83 -4.51 -12.96
CA MET A 214 13.83 -5.50 -14.05
C MET A 214 12.85 -5.16 -15.20
N HIS A 215 11.73 -4.47 -14.95
CA HIS A 215 10.73 -4.20 -15.97
C HIS A 215 11.15 -3.15 -17.02
N ASN A 216 12.20 -2.35 -16.75
CA ASN A 216 12.75 -1.37 -17.70
C ASN A 216 13.86 -1.93 -18.62
N GLN A 217 14.26 -3.19 -18.48
CA GLN A 217 15.27 -3.80 -19.35
C GLN A 217 14.69 -4.42 -20.64
N ARG A 218 13.36 -4.49 -20.78
CA ARG A 218 12.74 -4.95 -22.02
C ARG A 218 12.64 -3.80 -23.02
N LYS A 219 13.64 -3.70 -23.90
CA LYS A 219 13.55 -2.87 -25.10
C LYS A 219 12.42 -3.40 -26.01
N PRO A 220 11.71 -2.53 -26.73
CA PRO A 220 10.74 -2.97 -27.73
C PRO A 220 11.44 -3.74 -28.86
N LEU A 221 10.76 -4.75 -29.42
CA LEU A 221 11.27 -5.62 -30.51
C LEU A 221 11.68 -4.86 -31.80
N SER A 222 11.37 -3.56 -31.89
CA SER A 222 11.63 -2.73 -33.08
C SER A 222 13.08 -2.25 -33.21
N GLU A 223 13.94 -2.44 -32.20
CA GLU A 223 15.34 -1.99 -32.26
C GLU A 223 16.36 -3.10 -32.63
N MET A 224 15.90 -4.30 -33.01
CA MET A 224 16.81 -5.41 -33.39
C MET A 224 17.22 -5.42 -34.87
N ASN A 225 16.64 -4.57 -35.72
CA ASN A 225 16.96 -4.54 -37.15
C ASN A 225 17.47 -3.17 -37.61
N THR A 226 18.61 -2.74 -37.07
CA THR A 226 19.53 -1.82 -37.78
C THR A 226 20.92 -1.87 -37.17
N ASN A 227 21.91 -2.15 -38.02
CA ASN A 227 23.36 -1.93 -37.89
C ASN A 227 24.11 -2.94 -37.01
N VAL A 228 24.84 -3.92 -37.56
CA VAL A 228 26.04 -3.86 -38.44
C VAL A 228 27.21 -3.14 -37.77
N GLY A 229 28.16 -3.95 -37.28
CA GLY A 229 29.61 -3.72 -37.27
C GLY A 229 30.16 -2.53 -36.48
N GLY A 230 30.84 -2.81 -35.37
CA GLY A 230 31.80 -1.87 -34.76
C GLY A 230 31.86 -1.96 -33.23
N GLU A 231 32.90 -2.65 -32.73
CA GLU A 231 33.53 -2.56 -31.40
C GLU A 231 32.68 -1.98 -30.24
N GLY A 232 31.94 -2.85 -29.55
CA GLY A 232 31.28 -2.53 -28.29
C GLY A 232 32.19 -2.83 -27.10
N GLN A 233 32.57 -1.81 -26.33
CA GLN A 233 33.05 -1.97 -24.98
C GLN A 233 31.98 -2.69 -24.15
N ASP A 234 32.32 -3.89 -23.66
CA ASP A 234 31.55 -4.63 -22.68
C ASP A 234 31.39 -3.80 -21.40
N PHE A 235 30.28 -3.07 -21.27
CA PHE A 235 29.77 -2.66 -19.96
C PHE A 235 29.12 -3.87 -19.28
N VAL A 236 29.97 -4.77 -18.78
CA VAL A 236 29.59 -5.77 -17.79
C VAL A 236 29.20 -5.02 -16.50
N PHE A 237 27.93 -4.64 -16.36
CA PHE A 237 27.40 -4.27 -15.06
C PHE A 237 27.29 -5.53 -14.21
N ARG A 238 28.38 -5.82 -13.49
CA ARG A 238 28.37 -6.70 -12.32
C ARG A 238 27.19 -6.33 -11.43
N VAL A 239 26.40 -7.33 -11.06
CA VAL A 239 25.50 -7.28 -9.91
C VAL A 239 26.31 -6.69 -8.74
N PRO A 240 25.96 -5.51 -8.21
CA PRO A 240 26.62 -5.05 -7.00
C PRO A 240 26.29 -6.06 -5.92
N ASN A 241 27.34 -6.69 -5.39
CA ASN A 241 27.31 -7.48 -4.17
C ASN A 241 26.28 -6.89 -3.21
N SER A 242 25.23 -7.64 -2.91
CA SER A 242 24.33 -7.33 -1.81
C SER A 242 25.19 -6.99 -0.59
N PRO A 243 25.12 -5.77 -0.04
CA PRO A 243 25.93 -5.45 1.10
C PRO A 243 25.48 -6.34 2.26
N VAL A 244 26.39 -7.19 2.73
CA VAL A 244 26.30 -7.81 4.05
C VAL A 244 25.99 -6.68 5.02
N ARG A 245 24.76 -6.69 5.56
CA ARG A 245 24.22 -5.64 6.42
C ARG A 245 25.07 -5.61 7.69
N LYS A 246 26.03 -4.67 7.78
CA LYS A 246 26.79 -4.42 9.01
C LYS A 246 25.79 -4.16 10.14
N THR A 247 25.94 -4.93 11.22
CA THR A 247 25.16 -4.88 12.45
C THR A 247 25.02 -3.44 12.97
N LYS A 248 23.78 -2.97 13.12
CA LYS A 248 23.45 -1.70 13.79
C LYS A 248 23.39 -1.90 15.33
N PRO A 249 23.57 -0.84 16.14
CA PRO A 249 23.64 -0.93 17.60
C PRO A 249 22.30 -1.34 18.25
N ALA A 250 22.40 -1.82 19.50
CA ALA A 250 21.42 -2.63 20.23
C ALA A 250 20.08 -1.97 20.65
N ASP A 251 19.79 -0.73 20.29
CA ASP A 251 18.59 0.00 20.78
C ASP A 251 17.50 0.28 19.71
N ALA A 252 17.60 -0.31 18.52
CA ALA A 252 16.55 -0.23 17.50
C ALA A 252 15.72 -1.52 17.44
N ILE A 253 14.40 -1.42 17.59
CA ILE A 253 13.46 -2.52 17.34
C ILE A 253 13.75 -3.09 15.95
N SER A 254 14.06 -4.39 15.87
CA SER A 254 14.35 -5.08 14.60
C SER A 254 13.16 -4.92 13.63
N GLU A 255 13.41 -4.77 12.33
CA GLU A 255 12.35 -4.65 11.30
C GLU A 255 11.32 -5.80 11.39
N VAL A 256 11.77 -6.98 11.82
CA VAL A 256 10.92 -8.17 12.05
C VAL A 256 10.00 -7.97 13.25
N GLN A 257 10.51 -7.41 14.35
CA GLN A 257 9.70 -7.09 15.53
C GLN A 257 8.65 -6.02 15.20
N LYS A 258 9.01 -5.04 14.35
CA LYS A 258 8.08 -4.03 13.84
C LYS A 258 6.98 -4.66 12.97
N LEU A 259 7.34 -5.56 12.05
CA LEU A 259 6.37 -6.28 11.22
C LEU A 259 5.39 -7.11 12.05
N ASN A 260 5.90 -7.86 13.04
CA ASN A 260 5.04 -8.63 13.94
C ASN A 260 4.10 -7.74 14.76
N LEU A 261 4.58 -6.58 15.21
CA LEU A 261 3.74 -5.59 15.91
C LEU A 261 2.63 -5.05 14.99
N ASP A 262 2.96 -4.74 13.73
CA ASP A 262 1.99 -4.24 12.75
C ASP A 262 0.94 -5.30 12.39
N ILE A 263 1.36 -6.57 12.20
CA ILE A 263 0.44 -7.70 12.00
C ILE A 263 -0.51 -7.86 13.18
N ARG A 264 0.01 -7.78 14.41
CA ARG A 264 -0.81 -7.89 15.62
C ARG A 264 -1.82 -6.75 15.75
N LYS A 265 -1.41 -5.51 15.41
CA LYS A 265 -2.33 -4.35 15.35
C LYS A 265 -3.44 -4.57 14.32
N MET A 266 -3.10 -5.05 13.11
CA MET A 266 -4.10 -5.36 12.08
C MET A 266 -5.10 -6.43 12.54
N LEU A 267 -4.62 -7.47 13.24
CA LEU A 267 -5.47 -8.50 13.82
C LEU A 267 -6.40 -7.94 14.90
N GLN A 268 -5.90 -7.04 15.74
CA GLN A 268 -6.70 -6.34 16.75
C GLN A 268 -7.78 -5.45 16.11
N THR A 269 -7.42 -4.68 15.07
CA THR A 269 -8.38 -3.88 14.30
C THR A 269 -9.46 -4.77 13.68
N LEU A 270 -9.09 -5.92 13.10
CA LEU A 270 -10.06 -6.85 12.53
C LEU A 270 -11.05 -7.36 13.59
N ARG A 271 -10.55 -7.72 14.77
CA ARG A 271 -11.39 -8.15 15.90
C ARG A 271 -12.37 -7.07 16.32
N GLU A 272 -11.92 -5.82 16.41
CA GLU A 272 -12.79 -4.68 16.79
C GLU A 272 -13.86 -4.41 15.73
N GLN A 273 -13.50 -4.49 14.45
CA GLN A 273 -14.45 -4.40 13.33
C GLN A 273 -15.50 -5.51 13.40
N LEU A 274 -15.09 -6.77 13.60
CA LEU A 274 -16.03 -7.89 13.74
C LEU A 274 -16.89 -7.76 15.01
N SER A 275 -16.33 -7.30 16.12
CA SER A 275 -17.09 -7.05 17.35
C SER A 275 -18.21 -6.03 17.11
N ALA A 276 -17.90 -4.96 16.39
CA ALA A 276 -18.90 -3.95 16.01
C ALA A 276 -19.97 -4.53 15.07
N VAL A 277 -19.61 -5.40 14.12
CA VAL A 277 -20.58 -6.08 13.22
C VAL A 277 -21.50 -6.99 14.01
N LEU A 278 -20.95 -7.81 14.91
CA LEU A 278 -21.72 -8.78 15.69
C LEU A 278 -22.67 -8.11 16.69
N LYS A 279 -22.28 -6.96 17.27
CA LYS A 279 -23.17 -6.14 18.12
C LYS A 279 -24.42 -5.66 17.39
N ALA A 280 -24.33 -5.43 16.08
CA ALA A 280 -25.47 -5.03 15.25
C ALA A 280 -26.44 -6.19 14.93
N LYS A 281 -26.16 -7.42 15.39
CA LYS A 281 -26.96 -8.64 15.12
C LYS A 281 -27.24 -8.79 13.62
N PRO A 282 -26.22 -9.09 12.81
CA PRO A 282 -26.28 -8.93 11.36
C PRO A 282 -27.18 -9.96 10.66
N SER A 283 -27.56 -11.06 11.31
CA SER A 283 -28.43 -12.09 10.73
C SER A 283 -29.85 -11.56 10.48
N ARG A 284 -30.25 -11.41 9.21
CA ARG A 284 -31.62 -11.02 8.81
C ARG A 284 -32.28 -12.08 7.90
N GLU A 285 -33.59 -12.27 8.02
CA GLU A 285 -34.34 -13.31 7.29
C GLU A 285 -34.66 -12.94 5.84
N THR A 286 -34.80 -11.64 5.55
CA THR A 286 -35.06 -11.09 4.22
C THR A 286 -33.90 -10.17 3.82
N THR A 287 -32.83 -10.73 3.24
CA THR A 287 -31.83 -9.88 2.57
C THR A 287 -32.38 -9.48 1.20
N SER A 288 -32.85 -8.23 1.07
CA SER A 288 -32.95 -7.54 -0.22
C SER A 288 -31.68 -7.83 -1.04
N SER A 289 -31.85 -8.25 -2.30
CA SER A 289 -30.80 -8.71 -3.25
C SER A 289 -29.38 -8.71 -2.67
N ALA A 290 -28.93 -9.87 -2.18
CA ALA A 290 -27.59 -10.02 -1.58
C ALA A 290 -26.44 -9.62 -2.52
N ASP A 291 -26.71 -9.50 -3.82
CA ASP A 291 -25.80 -9.01 -4.86
C ASP A 291 -25.71 -7.48 -4.92
N GLU A 292 -26.79 -6.74 -4.61
CA GLU A 292 -26.80 -5.26 -4.59
C GLU A 292 -25.95 -4.66 -3.47
N MET A 293 -25.69 -5.44 -2.42
CA MET A 293 -24.88 -5.02 -1.27
C MET A 293 -23.40 -5.35 -1.41
N THR A 294 -22.99 -5.91 -2.55
CA THR A 294 -21.59 -6.27 -2.80
C THR A 294 -20.76 -5.03 -3.15
N ASP A 295 -19.50 -5.03 -2.71
CA ASP A 295 -18.51 -4.04 -3.11
C ASP A 295 -17.29 -4.73 -3.74
N PRO A 296 -17.27 -4.89 -5.08
CA PRO A 296 -16.14 -5.46 -5.80
C PRO A 296 -14.83 -4.69 -5.63
N ALA A 297 -14.87 -3.38 -5.31
CA ALA A 297 -13.66 -2.59 -5.09
C ALA A 297 -12.98 -2.92 -3.75
N ALA A 298 -13.69 -3.55 -2.80
CA ALA A 298 -13.16 -3.99 -1.52
C ALA A 298 -12.60 -5.44 -1.54
N GLN A 299 -12.57 -6.09 -2.72
CA GLN A 299 -12.10 -7.46 -2.89
C GLN A 299 -10.63 -7.63 -2.46
N PRO A 300 -10.25 -8.73 -1.77
CA PRO A 300 -8.87 -9.01 -1.43
C PRO A 300 -8.02 -9.15 -2.69
N VAL A 301 -6.85 -8.50 -2.68
CA VAL A 301 -5.89 -8.56 -3.79
C VAL A 301 -5.31 -9.97 -3.95
N VAL A 302 -5.00 -10.63 -2.82
CA VAL A 302 -4.44 -11.99 -2.77
C VAL A 302 -5.15 -12.79 -1.70
N TRP A 303 -5.45 -14.06 -2.00
CA TRP A 303 -5.96 -15.04 -1.04
C TRP A 303 -5.31 -16.42 -1.26
N ILE A 304 -5.49 -17.33 -0.32
CA ILE A 304 -5.00 -18.71 -0.44
C ILE A 304 -6.00 -19.51 -1.25
N SER A 305 -5.56 -19.94 -2.44
CA SER A 305 -6.38 -20.65 -3.40
C SER A 305 -6.35 -22.16 -3.19
N LYS A 306 -5.20 -22.70 -2.76
CA LYS A 306 -4.98 -24.12 -2.44
C LYS A 306 -4.05 -24.26 -1.23
N TRP A 307 -4.14 -25.36 -0.51
CA TRP A 307 -3.26 -25.65 0.61
C TRP A 307 -3.16 -27.15 0.86
N VAL A 308 -2.05 -27.57 1.45
CA VAL A 308 -1.75 -28.95 1.83
C VAL A 308 -1.11 -28.91 3.21
N ASP A 309 -1.78 -29.54 4.16
CA ASP A 309 -1.23 -29.75 5.49
C ASP A 309 -0.37 -31.02 5.48
N TYR A 310 0.94 -30.85 5.64
CA TYR A 310 1.88 -31.94 5.85
C TYR A 310 2.78 -31.65 7.05
N SER A 311 2.21 -31.03 8.08
CA SER A 311 2.91 -30.59 9.30
C SER A 311 3.43 -31.75 10.14
N ASP A 312 2.91 -32.96 9.98
CA ASP A 312 3.42 -34.14 10.70
C ASP A 312 4.88 -34.46 10.36
N LYS A 313 5.35 -34.05 9.17
CA LYS A 313 6.73 -34.30 8.70
C LYS A 313 7.49 -33.05 8.31
N TYR A 314 6.87 -32.15 7.56
CA TYR A 314 7.61 -31.08 6.87
C TYR A 314 7.06 -29.69 7.16
N GLY A 315 5.74 -29.50 7.03
CA GLY A 315 5.12 -28.20 7.18
C GLY A 315 3.86 -28.02 6.33
N PHE A 316 3.45 -26.77 6.19
CA PHE A 316 2.22 -26.38 5.52
C PHE A 316 2.52 -25.71 4.17
N GLY A 317 2.07 -26.34 3.09
CA GLY A 317 2.18 -25.82 1.73
C GLY A 317 0.91 -25.06 1.33
N TYR A 318 1.06 -23.96 0.61
CA TYR A 318 -0.06 -23.18 0.11
C TYR A 318 0.23 -22.58 -1.27
N GLN A 319 -0.82 -22.40 -2.05
CA GLN A 319 -0.82 -21.66 -3.30
C GLN A 319 -1.72 -20.44 -3.14
N LEU A 320 -1.24 -19.30 -3.59
CA LEU A 320 -1.97 -18.04 -3.61
C LEU A 320 -2.83 -17.92 -4.87
N SER A 321 -3.70 -16.91 -4.91
CA SER A 321 -4.58 -16.65 -6.04
C SER A 321 -3.81 -16.21 -7.30
N ASP A 322 -2.64 -15.60 -7.13
CA ASP A 322 -1.70 -15.20 -8.19
C ASP A 322 -0.77 -16.33 -8.67
N ASP A 323 -1.02 -17.57 -8.25
CA ASP A 323 -0.21 -18.77 -8.52
C ASP A 323 1.17 -18.81 -7.83
N GLY A 324 1.50 -17.82 -7.00
CA GLY A 324 2.63 -17.93 -6.08
C GLY A 324 2.47 -19.10 -5.10
N VAL A 325 3.55 -19.83 -4.82
CA VAL A 325 3.54 -20.99 -3.93
C VAL A 325 4.43 -20.73 -2.72
N GLY A 326 3.94 -21.03 -1.53
CA GLY A 326 4.71 -20.91 -0.30
C GLY A 326 4.67 -22.19 0.53
N VAL A 327 5.73 -22.40 1.30
CA VAL A 327 5.80 -23.46 2.30
C VAL A 327 6.28 -22.84 3.60
N MET A 328 5.50 -23.05 4.67
CA MET A 328 5.90 -22.77 6.04
C MET A 328 6.37 -24.07 6.67
N PHE A 329 7.68 -24.19 6.92
CA PHE A 329 8.26 -25.40 7.50
C PHE A 329 8.11 -25.43 9.02
N ASN A 330 8.08 -26.64 9.58
CA ASN A 330 7.99 -26.86 11.04
C ASN A 330 9.15 -26.23 11.82
N ASP A 331 10.28 -26.00 11.14
CA ASP A 331 11.46 -25.38 11.72
C ASP A 331 11.36 -23.85 11.82
N GLY A 332 10.19 -23.27 11.50
CA GLY A 332 9.91 -21.83 11.57
C GLY A 332 10.38 -21.03 10.35
N THR A 333 11.07 -21.67 9.40
CA THR A 333 11.50 -21.02 8.16
C THR A 333 10.40 -21.06 7.11
N ARG A 334 10.47 -20.15 6.14
CA ARG A 334 9.50 -20.07 5.06
C ARG A 334 10.22 -19.98 3.73
N LEU A 335 9.67 -20.63 2.73
CA LEU A 335 10.16 -20.55 1.36
C LEU A 335 8.97 -20.18 0.47
N ILE A 336 9.15 -19.20 -0.40
CA ILE A 336 8.11 -18.66 -1.27
C ILE A 336 8.66 -18.61 -2.68
N MET A 337 8.00 -19.29 -3.60
CA MET A 337 8.24 -19.23 -5.03
C MET A 337 7.23 -18.28 -5.67
N LEU A 338 7.72 -17.30 -6.43
CA LEU A 338 6.84 -16.37 -7.15
C LEU A 338 6.13 -17.07 -8.32
N ALA A 339 5.08 -16.43 -8.85
CA ALA A 339 4.28 -16.95 -9.97
C ALA A 339 5.09 -17.23 -11.25
N ASN A 340 6.27 -16.62 -11.39
CA ASN A 340 7.19 -16.90 -12.50
C ASN A 340 7.93 -18.25 -12.38
N CYS A 341 7.70 -18.99 -11.29
CA CYS A 341 8.35 -20.26 -10.98
C CYS A 341 9.89 -20.21 -11.01
N PHE A 342 10.49 -19.02 -10.83
CA PHE A 342 11.93 -18.81 -10.96
C PHE A 342 12.53 -18.08 -9.77
N ASN A 343 11.86 -17.03 -9.29
CA ASN A 343 12.33 -16.25 -8.15
C ASN A 343 11.84 -16.85 -6.83
N ILE A 344 12.73 -16.87 -5.85
CA ILE A 344 12.53 -17.54 -4.56
C ILE A 344 12.88 -16.59 -3.42
N HIS A 345 11.99 -16.53 -2.44
CA HIS A 345 12.16 -15.76 -1.23
C HIS A 345 12.25 -16.74 -0.06
N TYR A 346 13.39 -16.74 0.60
CA TYR A 346 13.63 -17.52 1.80
C TYR A 346 13.59 -16.62 3.02
N ILE A 347 12.83 -17.01 4.03
CA ILE A 347 12.71 -16.30 5.29
C ILE A 347 13.25 -17.21 6.38
N ASN A 348 14.34 -16.79 7.00
CA ASN A 348 14.97 -17.55 8.07
C ASN A 348 14.16 -17.46 9.38
N ARG A 349 14.59 -18.18 10.43
CA ARG A 349 13.91 -18.18 11.74
C ARG A 349 13.88 -16.81 12.42
N GLU A 350 14.88 -15.98 12.14
CA GLU A 350 15.02 -14.63 12.68
C GLU A 350 14.12 -13.62 11.95
N GLY A 351 13.48 -14.05 10.84
CA GLY A 351 12.66 -13.20 9.97
C GLY A 351 13.46 -12.43 8.91
N ASN A 352 14.76 -12.70 8.77
CA ASN A 352 15.58 -12.13 7.71
C ASN A 352 15.19 -12.76 6.36
N GLU A 353 15.04 -11.89 5.37
CA GLU A 353 14.64 -12.29 4.03
C GLU A 353 15.84 -12.34 3.10
N LEU A 354 15.95 -13.47 2.40
CA LEU A 354 17.01 -13.80 1.49
C LEU A 354 16.38 -14.14 0.13
N TYR A 355 16.99 -13.66 -0.94
CA TYR A 355 16.45 -13.75 -2.29
C TYR A 355 17.36 -14.65 -3.12
N TYR A 356 16.76 -15.62 -3.78
CA TYR A 356 17.43 -16.64 -4.56
C TYR A 356 16.68 -16.89 -5.87
N THR A 357 17.30 -17.64 -6.77
CA THR A 357 16.61 -18.17 -7.96
C THR A 357 16.58 -19.68 -7.90
N VAL A 358 15.75 -20.32 -8.72
CA VAL A 358 15.75 -21.79 -8.86
C VAL A 358 17.10 -22.33 -9.37
N LYS A 359 17.96 -21.49 -9.96
CA LYS A 359 19.30 -21.88 -10.42
C LYS A 359 20.39 -21.58 -9.40
N GLU A 360 20.24 -20.52 -8.62
CA GLU A 360 21.26 -19.99 -7.71
C GLU A 360 20.70 -19.88 -6.29
N TYR A 361 21.03 -20.88 -5.46
CA TYR A 361 20.71 -20.93 -4.04
C TYR A 361 21.79 -21.74 -3.29
N PRO A 362 21.98 -21.49 -1.98
CA PRO A 362 22.97 -22.22 -1.19
C PRO A 362 22.55 -23.68 -0.97
N SER A 363 23.54 -24.58 -0.91
CA SER A 363 23.32 -26.03 -0.84
C SER A 363 22.49 -26.48 0.37
N GLU A 364 22.43 -25.70 1.45
CA GLU A 364 21.60 -26.03 2.61
C GLU A 364 20.10 -26.02 2.30
N LEU A 365 19.66 -25.28 1.27
CA LEU A 365 18.25 -25.18 0.88
C LEU A 365 17.80 -26.30 -0.06
N GLU A 366 18.70 -27.16 -0.55
CA GLU A 366 18.42 -28.23 -1.52
C GLU A 366 17.25 -29.13 -1.10
N LYS A 367 17.20 -29.54 0.18
CA LYS A 367 16.11 -30.37 0.70
C LYS A 367 14.76 -29.62 0.71
N LYS A 368 14.77 -28.33 1.09
CA LYS A 368 13.58 -27.47 1.13
C LYS A 368 13.06 -27.17 -0.27
N MET A 369 13.97 -27.00 -1.24
CA MET A 369 13.67 -26.83 -2.66
C MET A 369 12.96 -28.05 -3.25
N ARG A 370 13.44 -29.26 -2.94
CA ARG A 370 12.76 -30.51 -3.37
C ARG A 370 11.35 -30.62 -2.79
N LEU A 371 11.16 -30.30 -1.52
CA LEU A 371 9.84 -30.31 -0.88
C LEU A 371 8.91 -29.25 -1.49
N MET A 372 9.41 -28.04 -1.77
CA MET A 372 8.65 -27.01 -2.47
C MET A 372 8.13 -27.51 -3.83
N ASN A 373 9.00 -28.14 -4.63
CA ASN A 373 8.59 -28.72 -5.92
C ASN A 373 7.56 -29.85 -5.77
N PHE A 374 7.66 -30.65 -4.70
CA PHE A 374 6.65 -31.67 -4.39
C PHE A 374 5.29 -31.03 -4.07
N PHE A 375 5.23 -30.03 -3.19
CA PHE A 375 4.00 -29.30 -2.90
C PHE A 375 3.41 -28.64 -4.15
N LEU A 376 4.25 -27.97 -4.95
CA LEU A 376 3.84 -27.33 -6.21
C LEU A 376 3.19 -28.35 -7.16
N LYS A 377 3.86 -29.48 -7.42
CA LYS A 377 3.36 -30.53 -8.31
C LYS A 377 2.06 -31.12 -7.79
N TYR A 378 2.01 -31.46 -6.49
CA TYR A 378 0.82 -32.03 -5.87
C TYR A 378 -0.39 -31.09 -5.97
N MET A 379 -0.22 -29.81 -5.61
CA MET A 379 -1.31 -28.81 -5.67
C MET A 379 -1.77 -28.55 -7.11
N LYS A 380 -0.86 -28.62 -8.09
CA LYS A 380 -1.22 -28.47 -9.51
C LYS A 380 -2.05 -29.65 -10.02
N GLU A 381 -1.70 -30.87 -9.63
CA GLU A 381 -2.32 -32.10 -10.14
C GLU A 381 -3.60 -32.50 -9.40
N HIS A 382 -3.71 -32.25 -8.08
CA HIS A 382 -4.74 -32.88 -7.23
C HIS A 382 -5.77 -31.91 -6.65
N LEU A 383 -5.57 -30.60 -6.76
CA LEU A 383 -6.39 -29.61 -6.05
C LEU A 383 -7.02 -28.60 -7.01
N MET A 384 -8.30 -28.31 -6.79
CA MET A 384 -9.02 -27.24 -7.50
C MET A 384 -8.70 -25.86 -6.91
N LYS A 385 -8.57 -24.85 -7.76
CA LYS A 385 -8.29 -23.46 -7.36
C LYS A 385 -9.55 -22.80 -6.79
N ALA A 386 -9.54 -22.41 -5.51
CA ALA A 386 -10.66 -21.67 -4.92
C ALA A 386 -10.77 -20.26 -5.53
N GLY A 387 -11.96 -19.90 -6.03
CA GLY A 387 -12.21 -18.61 -6.70
C GLY A 387 -11.81 -18.55 -8.17
N CYS A 388 -11.68 -19.70 -8.86
CA CYS A 388 -11.22 -19.79 -10.25
C CYS A 388 -12.06 -18.98 -11.26
N SER A 389 -13.35 -18.76 -10.98
CA SER A 389 -14.27 -18.01 -11.87
C SER A 389 -14.02 -16.50 -11.87
N PHE A 390 -13.19 -16.00 -10.95
CA PHE A 390 -12.91 -14.58 -10.80
C PHE A 390 -11.49 -14.32 -11.29
N ALA A 391 -11.39 -13.47 -12.31
CA ALA A 391 -10.10 -12.96 -12.75
C ALA A 391 -9.46 -12.26 -11.55
N VAL A 392 -8.42 -12.88 -10.99
CA VAL A 392 -7.49 -12.18 -10.12
C VAL A 392 -6.98 -11.04 -10.98
N LYS A 393 -7.36 -9.80 -10.66
CA LYS A 393 -6.74 -8.62 -11.27
C LYS A 393 -5.25 -8.90 -11.18
N PRO A 394 -4.50 -8.90 -12.30
CA PRO A 394 -3.12 -9.37 -12.32
C PRO A 394 -2.44 -8.78 -11.11
N CYS A 395 -2.06 -9.65 -10.16
CA CYS A 395 -1.40 -9.20 -8.96
C CYS A 395 -0.14 -8.52 -9.48
N ASP A 396 -0.14 -7.21 -9.34
CA ASP A 396 0.83 -6.36 -9.98
C ASP A 396 2.20 -6.91 -9.60
N ALA A 397 3.01 -7.32 -10.58
CA ALA A 397 4.23 -8.10 -10.38
C ALA A 397 5.22 -7.44 -9.39
N MET A 398 4.96 -6.18 -9.05
CA MET A 398 5.69 -5.27 -8.19
C MET A 398 5.27 -5.32 -6.70
N SER A 399 4.17 -6.00 -6.34
CA SER A 399 3.68 -6.08 -4.95
C SER A 399 4.48 -7.11 -4.14
N ARG A 400 4.80 -6.81 -2.87
CA ARG A 400 5.38 -7.80 -1.95
C ARG A 400 4.35 -8.89 -1.67
N ILE A 401 4.60 -10.09 -2.19
CA ILE A 401 3.68 -11.22 -2.00
C ILE A 401 3.56 -11.50 -0.50
N PRO A 402 2.35 -11.47 0.06
CA PRO A 402 2.15 -11.83 1.45
C PRO A 402 2.45 -13.32 1.62
N TYR A 403 3.07 -13.67 2.75
CA TYR A 403 3.34 -15.05 3.10
C TYR A 403 2.59 -15.44 4.36
N MET A 404 2.50 -16.75 4.60
CA MET A 404 1.85 -17.29 5.79
C MET A 404 2.57 -16.79 7.05
N HIS A 405 1.87 -16.01 7.87
CA HIS A 405 2.34 -15.61 9.18
C HIS A 405 2.17 -16.75 10.18
N GLN A 406 0.93 -17.24 10.31
CA GLN A 406 0.54 -18.36 11.16
C GLN A 406 -0.71 -19.05 10.59
N TRP A 407 -0.89 -20.31 10.94
CA TRP A 407 -2.08 -21.09 10.60
C TRP A 407 -2.38 -22.10 11.70
N PHE A 408 -3.62 -22.56 11.80
CA PHE A 408 -3.99 -23.70 12.64
C PHE A 408 -5.27 -24.34 12.14
N ARG A 409 -5.44 -25.62 12.48
CA ARG A 409 -6.65 -26.40 12.21
C ARG A 409 -7.50 -26.55 13.45
N THR A 410 -8.81 -26.55 13.25
CA THR A 410 -9.81 -26.88 14.26
C THR A 410 -10.66 -28.04 13.74
N GLN A 411 -11.61 -28.51 14.56
CA GLN A 411 -12.57 -29.53 14.13
C GLN A 411 -13.53 -29.06 13.02
N SER A 412 -13.65 -27.76 12.79
CA SER A 412 -14.66 -27.19 11.87
C SER A 412 -14.07 -26.40 10.71
N ALA A 413 -12.81 -25.96 10.83
CA ALA A 413 -12.18 -25.08 9.85
C ALA A 413 -10.64 -25.07 9.96
N VAL A 414 -10.00 -24.64 8.87
CA VAL A 414 -8.59 -24.24 8.82
C VAL A 414 -8.51 -22.72 8.79
N VAL A 415 -7.76 -22.16 9.74
CA VAL A 415 -7.56 -20.72 9.90
C VAL A 415 -6.15 -20.37 9.44
N MET A 416 -6.04 -19.38 8.57
CA MET A 416 -4.76 -18.96 7.97
C MET A 416 -4.65 -17.45 8.04
N GLN A 417 -3.48 -16.95 8.44
CA GLN A 417 -3.18 -15.52 8.48
C GLN A 417 -1.98 -15.20 7.59
N LEU A 418 -2.18 -14.24 6.69
CA LEU A 418 -1.14 -13.69 5.84
C LEU A 418 -0.48 -12.47 6.50
N THR A 419 0.77 -12.17 6.14
CA THR A 419 1.54 -11.04 6.69
C THR A 419 0.98 -9.66 6.34
N ASN A 420 0.10 -9.55 5.36
CA ASN A 420 -0.64 -8.31 5.07
C ASN A 420 -1.86 -8.10 5.98
N GLY A 421 -2.05 -8.95 7.00
CA GLY A 421 -3.17 -8.88 7.94
C GLY A 421 -4.44 -9.58 7.45
N THR A 422 -4.46 -10.13 6.22
CA THR A 422 -5.60 -10.90 5.71
C THR A 422 -5.73 -12.18 6.51
N VAL A 423 -6.95 -12.45 6.98
CA VAL A 423 -7.29 -13.71 7.67
C VAL A 423 -8.29 -14.46 6.81
N GLN A 424 -7.93 -15.70 6.45
CA GLN A 424 -8.78 -16.60 5.69
C GLN A 424 -9.17 -17.79 6.53
N ILE A 425 -10.46 -18.12 6.54
CA ILE A 425 -10.98 -19.31 7.21
C ILE A 425 -11.70 -20.16 6.18
N ASN A 426 -11.24 -21.40 6.03
CA ASN A 426 -11.84 -22.40 5.17
C ASN A 426 -12.58 -23.42 6.03
N PHE A 427 -13.91 -23.47 5.90
CA PHE A 427 -14.76 -24.38 6.66
C PHE A 427 -14.88 -25.75 5.96
N LEU A 428 -15.23 -26.78 6.74
CA LEU A 428 -15.43 -28.14 6.23
C LEU A 428 -16.65 -28.27 5.31
N ASP A 429 -17.65 -27.39 5.45
CA ASP A 429 -18.81 -27.31 4.55
C ASP A 429 -18.49 -26.63 3.20
N HIS A 430 -17.21 -26.51 2.88
CA HIS A 430 -16.66 -25.83 1.70
C HIS A 430 -16.90 -24.31 1.64
N THR A 431 -17.60 -23.71 2.61
CA THR A 431 -17.69 -22.25 2.69
C THR A 431 -16.35 -21.64 3.10
N LYS A 432 -16.10 -20.40 2.68
CA LYS A 432 -14.85 -19.69 3.01
C LYS A 432 -15.15 -18.24 3.31
N ILE A 433 -14.39 -17.68 4.25
CA ILE A 433 -14.36 -16.24 4.47
C ILE A 433 -12.94 -15.73 4.35
N ILE A 434 -12.77 -14.62 3.64
CA ILE A 434 -11.49 -13.92 3.50
C ILE A 434 -11.72 -12.50 4.02
N MET A 435 -11.08 -12.17 5.14
CA MET A 435 -11.30 -10.91 5.83
C MET A 435 -10.06 -10.02 5.71
N CYS A 436 -10.27 -8.77 5.33
CA CYS A 436 -9.21 -7.78 5.18
C CYS A 436 -9.45 -6.61 6.15
N PRO A 437 -8.62 -6.44 7.20
CA PRO A 437 -8.78 -5.33 8.15
C PRO A 437 -8.64 -3.95 7.49
N LEU A 438 -7.80 -3.89 6.45
CA LEU A 438 -7.47 -2.65 5.74
C LEU A 438 -8.64 -2.12 4.90
N MET A 439 -9.39 -3.02 4.28
CA MET A 439 -10.61 -2.67 3.53
C MET A 439 -11.86 -2.66 4.42
N ALA A 440 -11.74 -3.08 5.68
CA ALA A 440 -12.87 -3.32 6.57
C ALA A 440 -13.95 -4.16 5.86
N ALA A 441 -13.53 -5.26 5.23
CA ALA A 441 -14.37 -6.05 4.36
C ALA A 441 -14.16 -7.56 4.56
N VAL A 442 -15.20 -8.31 4.22
CA VAL A 442 -15.19 -9.77 4.17
C VAL A 442 -15.65 -10.23 2.79
N THR A 443 -14.90 -11.16 2.22
CA THR A 443 -15.35 -11.92 1.07
C THR A 443 -15.87 -13.27 1.55
N TYR A 444 -17.08 -13.60 1.15
CA TYR A 444 -17.73 -14.87 1.41
C TYR A 444 -17.78 -15.70 0.13
N ILE A 445 -17.29 -16.94 0.23
CA ILE A 445 -17.44 -17.97 -0.79
C ILE A 445 -18.41 -19.00 -0.24
N ASP A 446 -19.60 -19.09 -0.84
CA ASP A 446 -20.63 -20.03 -0.41
C ASP A 446 -20.42 -21.45 -1.00
N THR A 447 -21.35 -22.36 -0.70
CA THR A 447 -21.33 -23.75 -1.17
C THR A 447 -21.45 -23.88 -2.69
N GLU A 448 -22.09 -22.92 -3.33
CA GLU A 448 -22.23 -22.82 -4.79
C GLU A 448 -20.99 -22.19 -5.45
N LYS A 449 -19.98 -21.83 -4.64
CA LYS A 449 -18.75 -21.13 -5.06
C LYS A 449 -19.01 -19.71 -5.56
N ASN A 450 -20.14 -19.09 -5.20
CA ASN A 450 -20.37 -17.67 -5.45
C ASN A 450 -19.42 -16.87 -4.58
N PHE A 451 -18.70 -15.94 -5.20
CA PHE A 451 -17.71 -15.10 -4.53
C PHE A 451 -18.31 -13.70 -4.37
N ARG A 452 -18.58 -13.30 -3.12
CA ARG A 452 -19.22 -12.01 -2.82
C ARG A 452 -18.41 -11.26 -1.77
N THR A 453 -18.09 -10.00 -2.04
CA THR A 453 -17.37 -9.14 -1.10
C THR A 453 -18.30 -8.10 -0.50
N TYR A 454 -18.25 -7.96 0.82
CA TYR A 454 -19.08 -7.05 1.60
C TYR A 454 -18.21 -6.20 2.53
N ARG A 455 -18.48 -4.91 2.62
CA ARG A 455 -17.91 -4.09 3.70
C ARG A 455 -18.61 -4.39 5.02
N PHE A 456 -17.87 -4.33 6.12
CA PHE A 456 -18.40 -4.50 7.46
C PHE A 456 -19.47 -3.45 7.78
N GLN A 457 -19.30 -2.21 7.31
CA GLN A 457 -20.31 -1.15 7.46
C GLN A 457 -21.62 -1.52 6.76
N THR A 458 -21.57 -2.02 5.53
CA THR A 458 -22.76 -2.44 4.77
C THR A 458 -23.50 -3.58 5.49
N ILE A 459 -22.76 -4.54 6.06
CA ILE A 459 -23.35 -5.63 6.87
C ILE A 459 -24.01 -5.09 8.14
N GLN A 460 -23.43 -4.07 8.80
CA GLN A 460 -24.03 -3.46 9.99
C GLN A 460 -25.35 -2.76 9.69
N GLU A 461 -25.41 -2.01 8.60
CA GLU A 461 -26.58 -1.23 8.21
C GLU A 461 -27.71 -2.15 7.67
N ASN A 462 -27.36 -3.09 6.79
CA ASN A 462 -28.32 -3.85 5.99
C ASN A 462 -28.48 -5.31 6.42
N GLY A 463 -27.60 -5.82 7.27
CA GLY A 463 -27.55 -7.23 7.66
C GLY A 463 -26.91 -8.14 6.59
N CYS A 464 -26.85 -9.43 6.89
CA CYS A 464 -26.36 -10.47 5.99
C CYS A 464 -27.09 -11.81 6.23
N CYS A 465 -26.80 -12.79 5.38
CA CYS A 465 -27.39 -14.13 5.49
C CYS A 465 -26.93 -14.86 6.77
N LYS A 466 -27.79 -15.77 7.26
CA LYS A 466 -27.54 -16.55 8.49
C LYS A 466 -26.19 -17.30 8.45
N GLY A 467 -25.82 -17.85 7.28
CA GLY A 467 -24.54 -18.55 7.08
C GLY A 467 -23.32 -17.64 7.27
N LEU A 468 -23.31 -16.47 6.63
CA LEU A 468 -22.23 -15.49 6.79
C LEU A 468 -22.17 -14.97 8.23
N ALA A 469 -23.31 -14.67 8.85
CA ALA A 469 -23.35 -14.22 10.25
C ALA A 469 -22.73 -15.26 11.21
N LYS A 470 -23.05 -16.55 11.03
CA LYS A 470 -22.45 -17.65 11.81
C LYS A 470 -20.94 -17.73 11.59
N ASN A 471 -20.49 -17.62 10.35
CA ASN A 471 -19.07 -17.67 10.00
C ASN A 471 -18.29 -16.47 10.56
N LEU A 472 -18.90 -15.27 10.62
CA LEU A 472 -18.31 -14.08 11.25
C LEU A 472 -18.23 -14.22 12.78
N ALA A 473 -19.23 -14.83 13.42
CA ALA A 473 -19.19 -15.11 14.85
C ALA A 473 -18.05 -16.09 15.20
N TYR A 474 -17.93 -17.17 14.42
CA TYR A 474 -16.83 -18.12 14.54
C TYR A 474 -15.47 -17.43 14.33
N ALA A 475 -15.36 -16.59 13.29
CA ALA A 475 -14.15 -15.83 13.03
C ALA A 475 -13.73 -14.98 14.23
N HIS A 476 -14.65 -14.23 14.82
CA HIS A 476 -14.36 -13.38 15.97
C HIS A 476 -13.80 -14.18 17.15
N GLU A 477 -14.37 -15.35 17.47
CA GLU A 477 -13.85 -16.25 18.49
C GLU A 477 -12.39 -16.67 18.19
N LYS A 478 -12.11 -17.05 16.94
CA LYS A 478 -10.76 -17.46 16.53
C LYS A 478 -9.76 -16.31 16.54
N LEU A 479 -10.17 -15.09 16.19
CA LEU A 479 -9.30 -13.92 16.30
C LEU A 479 -8.92 -13.62 17.76
N VAL A 480 -9.83 -13.83 18.71
CA VAL A 480 -9.53 -13.70 20.15
C VAL A 480 -8.45 -14.71 20.55
N LEU A 481 -8.59 -15.98 20.14
CA LEU A 481 -7.61 -17.02 20.41
C LEU A 481 -6.23 -16.71 19.81
N MET A 482 -6.19 -16.19 18.58
CA MET A 482 -4.94 -15.79 17.92
C MET A 482 -4.23 -14.62 18.63
N LEU A 483 -5.00 -13.72 19.26
CA LEU A 483 -4.44 -12.60 20.03
C LEU A 483 -3.96 -13.01 21.42
N SER A 484 -4.57 -14.05 22.02
CA SER A 484 -4.23 -14.57 23.35
C SER A 484 -3.10 -15.61 23.32
N ASN A 485 -2.97 -16.39 22.25
CA ASN A 485 -1.92 -17.40 22.09
C ASN A 485 -0.90 -16.96 21.02
N PRO A 486 0.18 -16.26 21.40
CA PRO A 486 1.26 -15.90 20.49
C PRO A 486 2.12 -17.11 20.02
N GLN A 487 1.79 -18.33 20.44
CA GLN A 487 2.49 -19.58 20.06
C GLN A 487 1.52 -20.67 19.58
N THR A 488 0.65 -20.38 18.62
CA THR A 488 0.12 -21.47 17.79
C THR A 488 1.22 -21.85 16.80
N ARG A 489 1.91 -22.94 17.14
CA ARG A 489 3.05 -23.52 16.41
C ARG A 489 2.64 -24.02 15.04
#